data_AF-A0A2M8KAH4-F1
#
_entry.id   AF-A0A2M8KAH4-F1
#
_cell.length_a   1.000
_cell.length_b   1.000
_cell.length_c   1.000
_cell.angle_alpha   90.00
_cell.angle_beta   90.00
_cell.angle_gamma   90.00
#
_symmetry.space_group_name_H-M   'P 1'
#
loop_
_entity.id
_entity.type
_entity.pdbx_description
1 polymer ?
#
loop_
_entity_poly.entity_id
_entity_poly.type
_entity_poly.pdbx_seq_one_letter_code
_entity_poly.pdbx_strand_id
1 'polypeptide(L)'
;MKESYLEIVELDNGDIVLRPASEDGEETVPLATLQISDDTRSYLKDRYFELAKCMFHAGIDFVYSDDSFFDEDSEYLDDEDFRPKILH
;
A
#
# COMPACT_ATOMS: atom_id res chain seq x y z
N MET A 1 2.43 -21.01 -6.87
CA MET A 1 2.75 -20.17 -5.69
C MET A 1 1.73 -20.52 -4.64
N LYS A 2 2.12 -20.81 -3.38
CA LYS A 2 1.16 -20.93 -2.28
C LYS A 2 0.41 -19.58 -2.26
N GLU A 3 -0.91 -19.57 -2.45
CA GLU A 3 -1.69 -18.32 -2.36
C GLU A 3 -1.39 -17.71 -0.99
N SER A 4 -0.54 -16.70 -0.99
CA SER A 4 -0.14 -16.02 0.22
C SER A 4 -1.19 -14.94 0.42
N TYR A 5 -2.12 -15.19 1.34
CA TYR A 5 -3.10 -14.19 1.73
C TYR A 5 -2.36 -12.96 2.24
N LEU A 6 -2.84 -11.77 1.89
CA LEU A 6 -2.32 -10.53 2.43
C LEU A 6 -3.20 -10.08 3.58
N GLU A 7 -2.58 -9.52 4.61
CA GLU A 7 -3.27 -8.91 5.74
C GLU A 7 -2.87 -7.43 5.89
N ILE A 8 -3.83 -6.65 6.38
CA ILE A 8 -3.65 -5.23 6.69
C ILE A 8 -3.65 -5.11 8.22
N VAL A 9 -2.56 -4.62 8.79
CA VAL A 9 -2.33 -4.61 10.24
C VAL A 9 -1.95 -3.20 10.67
N GLU A 10 -2.54 -2.72 11.76
CA GLU A 10 -2.04 -1.53 12.46
C GLU A 10 -1.01 -1.96 13.50
N LEU A 11 0.19 -1.38 13.41
CA LEU A 11 1.27 -1.60 14.36
C LEU A 11 1.10 -0.74 15.61
N ASP A 12 1.81 -1.08 16.69
CA ASP A 12 1.75 -0.33 17.96
C ASP A 12 2.17 1.15 17.83
N ASN A 13 2.97 1.48 16.81
CA ASN A 13 3.36 2.86 16.51
C ASN A 13 2.29 3.63 15.71
N GLY A 14 1.20 2.98 15.32
CA GLY A 14 0.10 3.54 14.53
C GLY A 14 0.31 3.53 13.02
N ASP A 15 1.42 2.98 12.52
CA ASP A 15 1.59 2.73 11.09
C ASP A 15 0.68 1.58 10.65
N ILE A 16 0.16 1.66 9.42
CA ILE A 16 -0.69 0.62 8.85
C ILE A 16 0.09 -0.09 7.75
N VAL A 17 0.28 -1.40 7.88
CA VAL A 17 1.11 -2.19 6.96
C VAL A 17 0.29 -3.21 6.19
N LEU A 18 0.72 -3.47 4.96
CA LEU A 18 0.29 -4.63 4.16
C LEU A 18 1.40 -5.67 4.22
N ARG A 19 1.10 -6.90 4.65
CA ARG A 19 2.09 -7.97 4.78
C ARG A 19 1.51 -9.34 4.45
N PRO A 20 2.32 -10.36 4.13
CA PRO A 20 1.85 -11.73 3.98
C PRO A 20 1.27 -12.26 5.30
N ALA A 21 0.13 -12.92 5.26
CA ALA A 21 -0.42 -13.62 6.42
C ALA A 21 0.49 -14.80 6.78
N SER A 22 0.67 -15.03 8.09
CA SER A 22 1.38 -16.19 8.63
C SER A 22 0.41 -17.12 9.34
N GLU A 23 0.53 -18.43 9.08
CA GLU A 23 -0.32 -19.46 9.72
C GLU A 23 -0.03 -19.59 11.23
N ASP A 24 1.18 -19.21 11.66
CA ASP A 24 1.65 -19.35 13.05
C ASP A 24 1.59 -18.04 13.85
N GLY A 25 0.99 -16.99 13.29
CA GLY A 25 0.95 -15.65 13.90
C GLY A 25 2.31 -14.94 13.94
N GLU A 26 3.31 -15.46 13.22
CA GLU A 26 4.61 -14.82 13.08
C GLU A 26 4.47 -13.52 12.29
N GLU A 27 5.09 -12.45 12.80
CA GLU A 27 5.16 -11.19 12.06
C GLU A 27 6.00 -11.35 10.80
N THR A 28 5.39 -11.07 9.66
CA THR A 28 6.06 -11.08 8.37
C THR A 28 6.56 -9.68 8.02
N VAL A 29 7.55 -9.63 7.12
CA VAL A 29 8.11 -8.36 6.64
C VAL A 29 7.02 -7.58 5.88
N PRO A 30 6.74 -6.32 6.26
CA PRO A 30 5.81 -5.46 5.52
C PRO A 30 6.21 -5.29 4.06
N LEU A 31 5.24 -5.44 3.16
CA LEU A 31 5.39 -5.16 1.73
C LEU A 31 5.18 -3.67 1.44
N ALA A 32 4.30 -3.03 2.21
CA ALA A 32 4.02 -1.60 2.14
C ALA A 32 3.66 -1.05 3.51
N THR A 33 4.00 0.21 3.75
CA THR A 33 3.66 0.95 4.97
C THR A 33 2.92 2.23 4.59
N LEU A 34 1.75 2.43 5.19
CA LEU A 34 0.96 3.64 5.07
C LEU A 34 1.03 4.40 6.40
N GLN A 35 1.55 5.62 6.33
CA GLN A 35 1.59 6.54 7.46
C GLN A 35 0.53 7.62 7.26
N ILE A 36 -0.36 7.77 8.24
CA ILE A 36 -1.42 8.79 8.22
C ILE A 36 -1.07 9.81 9.29
N SER A 37 -1.03 11.09 8.91
CA SER A 37 -0.70 12.16 9.84
C SER A 37 -1.68 12.21 11.02
N ASP A 38 -1.20 12.64 12.18
CA ASP A 38 -2.02 12.77 13.39
C ASP A 38 -3.23 13.67 13.17
N ASP A 39 -3.07 14.76 12.42
CA ASP A 39 -4.17 15.65 12.03
C ASP A 39 -5.27 14.92 11.27
N THR A 40 -4.88 14.06 10.32
CA THR A 40 -5.82 13.27 9.51
C THR A 40 -6.47 12.17 10.34
N ARG A 41 -5.71 11.49 11.21
CA ARG A 41 -6.26 10.49 12.15
C ARG A 41 -7.26 11.12 13.11
N SER A 42 -6.95 12.30 13.64
CA SER A 42 -7.85 13.06 14.51
C SER A 42 -9.14 13.46 13.79
N TYR A 43 -9.02 13.94 12.54
CA TYR A 43 -10.17 14.32 11.72
C TYR A 43 -11.06 13.12 11.36
N LEU A 44 -10.46 11.99 10.96
CA LEU A 44 -11.18 10.80 10.56
C LEU A 44 -11.68 9.97 11.74
N LYS A 45 -11.07 10.13 12.93
CA LYS A 45 -11.26 9.26 14.11
C LYS A 45 -11.07 7.82 13.67
N ASP A 46 -11.86 6.87 14.16
CA ASP A 46 -11.79 5.43 13.83
C ASP A 46 -11.88 5.10 12.32
N ARG A 47 -12.23 6.06 11.46
CA ARG A 47 -12.32 5.86 9.99
C ARG A 47 -10.98 5.89 9.27
N TYR A 48 -9.87 6.27 9.91
CA TYR A 48 -8.54 6.23 9.28
C TYR A 48 -8.13 4.80 8.87
N PHE A 49 -8.51 3.80 9.65
CA PHE A 49 -8.24 2.40 9.32
C PHE A 49 -9.09 1.93 8.14
N GLU A 50 -10.34 2.37 8.03
CA GLU A 50 -11.18 2.14 6.84
C GLU A 50 -10.59 2.79 5.59
N LEU A 51 -10.09 4.02 5.70
CA LEU A 51 -9.38 4.69 4.60
C LEU A 51 -8.19 3.85 4.13
N ALA A 52 -7.36 3.38 5.05
CA ALA A 52 -6.19 2.54 4.72
C ALA A 52 -6.59 1.26 3.98
N LYS A 53 -7.65 0.57 4.46
CA LYS A 53 -8.19 -0.61 3.77
C LYS A 53 -8.64 -0.30 2.35
N CYS A 54 -9.37 0.80 2.15
CA CYS A 54 -9.78 1.22 0.82
C CYS A 54 -8.59 1.54 -0.08
N MET A 55 -7.56 2.21 0.43
CA MET A 55 -6.36 2.54 -0.35
C MET A 55 -5.60 1.30 -0.81
N PHE A 56 -5.37 0.33 0.07
CA PHE A 56 -4.69 -0.91 -0.32
C PHE A 56 -5.52 -1.72 -1.30
N HIS A 57 -6.83 -1.91 -1.06
CA HIS A 57 -7.69 -2.62 -2.00
C HIS A 57 -7.74 -1.94 -3.37
N ALA A 58 -7.94 -0.63 -3.41
CA ALA A 58 -7.99 0.11 -4.68
C ALA A 58 -6.66 0.00 -5.45
N GLY A 59 -5.51 0.07 -4.77
CA GLY A 59 -4.20 -0.07 -5.40
C GLY A 59 -3.98 -1.48 -5.95
N ILE A 60 -4.36 -2.52 -5.19
CA ILE A 60 -4.29 -3.91 -5.63
C ILE A 60 -5.21 -4.12 -6.84
N ASP A 61 -6.48 -3.75 -6.72
CA ASP A 61 -7.48 -3.90 -7.80
C ASP A 61 -7.04 -3.16 -9.07
N PHE A 62 -6.44 -1.97 -8.94
CA PHE A 62 -5.91 -1.21 -10.06
C PHE A 62 -4.77 -1.95 -10.78
N VAL A 63 -3.80 -2.49 -10.05
CA VAL A 63 -2.65 -3.23 -10.63
C VAL A 63 -3.08 -4.53 -11.30
N TYR A 64 -4.11 -5.19 -10.77
CA TYR A 64 -4.64 -6.43 -11.35
C TYR A 64 -5.73 -6.20 -12.42
N SER A 65 -6.17 -4.95 -12.61
CA SER A 65 -7.09 -4.62 -13.71
C SER A 65 -6.35 -4.65 -15.05
N ASP A 66 -6.99 -5.21 -16.07
CA ASP A 66 -6.47 -5.32 -17.46
C ASP A 66 -6.25 -3.93 -18.12
N ASP A 67 -6.71 -2.87 -17.45
CA ASP A 67 -6.55 -1.45 -17.79
C ASP A 67 -5.34 -0.81 -17.08
N SER A 68 -4.32 -1.58 -16.68
CA SER A 68 -3.09 -0.99 -16.14
C SER A 68 -2.39 -0.15 -17.21
N PHE A 69 -2.73 1.14 -17.28
CA PHE A 69 -2.24 2.19 -18.20
C PHE A 69 -0.73 2.50 -18.07
N PHE A 70 0.07 1.56 -17.54
CA PHE A 70 1.53 1.63 -17.53
C PHE A 70 2.14 0.81 -18.67
N ASP A 71 1.43 0.64 -19.78
CA ASP A 71 2.03 0.13 -21.00
C ASP A 71 2.45 1.30 -21.90
N GLU A 72 3.69 1.21 -22.38
CA GLU A 72 4.22 1.87 -23.58
C GLU A 72 4.93 3.25 -23.50
N ASP A 73 5.70 3.59 -22.45
CA ASP A 73 6.75 4.62 -22.58
C ASP A 73 7.92 4.53 -21.56
N SER A 74 8.29 3.32 -21.12
CA SER A 74 9.53 3.09 -20.36
C SER A 74 10.74 2.97 -21.31
N GLU A 75 10.90 3.91 -22.24
CA GLU A 75 12.12 4.03 -23.03
C GLU A 75 13.15 4.89 -22.26
N TYR A 76 14.21 4.23 -21.81
CA TYR A 76 15.46 4.79 -21.24
C TYR A 76 15.34 5.50 -19.88
N LEU A 77 15.65 4.76 -18.81
CA LEU A 77 15.93 5.34 -17.49
C LEU A 77 17.21 6.19 -17.56
N ASP A 78 17.06 7.50 -17.70
CA ASP A 78 18.13 8.47 -17.47
C ASP A 78 18.16 8.87 -15.98
N ASP A 79 19.31 9.32 -15.46
CA ASP A 79 19.53 9.59 -14.03
C ASP A 79 18.57 10.67 -13.42
N GLU A 80 17.72 11.31 -14.23
CA GLU A 80 16.68 12.26 -13.80
C GLU A 80 15.41 11.61 -13.21
N ASP A 81 15.25 10.29 -13.31
CA ASP A 81 14.02 9.55 -12.91
C ASP A 81 13.92 9.19 -11.41
N PHE A 82 14.90 9.62 -10.59
CA PHE A 82 14.81 9.54 -9.13
C PHE A 82 13.93 10.63 -8.49
N ARG A 83 13.28 11.46 -9.32
CA ARG A 83 12.30 12.43 -8.81
C ARG A 83 11.06 11.68 -8.33
N PRO A 84 10.41 12.14 -7.25
CA PRO A 84 9.16 11.52 -6.82
C PRO A 84 8.19 11.52 -7.99
N LYS A 85 7.63 10.36 -8.32
CA LYS A 85 6.54 10.26 -9.31
C LYS A 85 5.34 11.00 -8.72
N ILE A 86 5.02 12.18 -9.27
CA ILE A 86 3.86 12.99 -8.87
C ILE A 86 2.74 12.68 -9.86
N LEU A 87 1.61 12.17 -9.36
CA LEU A 87 0.38 12.05 -10.13
C LEU A 87 -0.51 13.29 -9.84
N HIS A 88 -1.00 13.96 -10.88
CA HIS A 88 -1.88 15.14 -10.78
C HIS A 88 -3.34 14.77 -11.02
#